data_AF-A0AAV9ZCB3-F1
#
_entry.id   AF-A0AAV9ZCB3-F1
#
_cell.length_a   1.000
_cell.length_b   1.000
_cell.length_c   1.000
_cell.angle_alpha   90.00
_cell.angle_beta   90.00
_cell.angle_gamma   90.00
#
_symmetry.space_group_name_H-M   'P 1'
#
loop_
_entity.id
_entity.type
_entity.pdbx_description
1 polymer ?
#
loop_
_entity_poly.entity_id
_entity_poly.type
_entity_poly.pdbx_seq_one_letter_code
_entity_poly.pdbx_strand_id
1 'polypeptide(L)'
;MFPSAYFSWVKAHEKSRRKEANIAAALAEYERERVVTVFEKQTKKQQKSHRHGVGTRAVHARVRGSRLPPHPNEINEGKRAKEAGKEKKRVERERRKELRAEIEQEWAEMKHQHNAAVENWTSECSKLQETGLRKKDLPPKPKLGKKPKLPVVEDEDEDEEDEPNEKGDV
;
A
#
# COMPACT_ATOMS: atom_id res chain seq x y z
N MET A 1 -24.62 -6.11 44.94
CA MET A 1 -24.32 -4.97 44.06
C MET A 1 -23.14 -5.34 43.15
N PHE A 2 -23.39 -5.85 41.93
CA PHE A 2 -22.36 -5.96 40.88
C PHE A 2 -22.95 -5.80 39.46
N PRO A 3 -23.42 -4.60 39.03
CA PRO A 3 -23.90 -4.40 37.66
C PRO A 3 -22.80 -3.89 36.69
N SER A 4 -21.65 -3.44 37.20
CA SER A 4 -20.70 -2.63 36.42
C SER A 4 -19.91 -3.42 35.36
N ALA A 5 -19.44 -4.63 35.69
CA ALA A 5 -18.60 -5.43 34.78
C ALA A 5 -19.36 -5.95 33.55
N TYR A 6 -20.65 -6.30 33.72
CA TYR A 6 -21.49 -6.80 32.62
C TYR A 6 -21.73 -5.73 31.56
N PHE A 7 -21.96 -4.48 31.97
CA PHE A 7 -22.21 -3.38 31.05
C PHE A 7 -20.98 -3.02 30.19
N SER A 8 -19.78 -3.12 30.78
CA SER A 8 -18.52 -2.92 30.06
C SER A 8 -18.29 -4.00 28.99
N TRP A 9 -18.56 -5.26 29.32
CA TRP A 9 -18.45 -6.37 28.37
C TRP A 9 -19.44 -6.22 27.20
N VAL A 10 -20.69 -5.85 27.47
CA VAL A 10 -21.70 -5.60 26.43
C VAL A 10 -21.27 -4.47 25.49
N LYS A 11 -20.75 -3.35 26.03
CA LYS A 11 -20.24 -2.23 25.22
C LYS A 11 -19.04 -2.63 24.37
N ALA A 12 -18.12 -3.44 24.91
CA ALA A 12 -16.96 -3.94 24.16
C ALA A 12 -17.38 -4.88 23.03
N HIS A 13 -18.33 -5.78 23.30
CA HIS A 13 -18.88 -6.70 22.32
C HIS A 13 -19.65 -5.97 21.21
N GLU A 14 -20.43 -4.95 21.56
CA GLU A 14 -21.13 -4.12 20.57
C GLU A 14 -20.15 -3.33 19.68
N LYS A 15 -19.05 -2.84 20.26
CA LYS A 15 -17.98 -2.19 19.50
C LYS A 15 -17.28 -3.16 18.54
N SER A 16 -17.10 -4.42 18.92
CA SER A 16 -16.57 -5.48 18.04
C SER A 16 -17.52 -5.75 16.87
N ARG A 17 -18.81 -5.94 17.15
CA ARG A 17 -19.82 -6.19 16.12
C ARG A 17 -19.93 -5.05 15.10
N ARG A 18 -19.77 -3.79 15.54
CA ARG A 18 -19.73 -2.64 14.62
C ARG A 18 -18.51 -2.65 13.71
N LYS A 19 -17.34 -3.05 14.22
CA LYS A 19 -16.13 -3.20 13.41
C LYS A 19 -16.30 -4.31 12.38
N GLU A 20 -16.82 -5.46 12.79
CA GLU A 20 -17.10 -6.60 11.90
C GLU A 20 -18.12 -6.22 10.81
N ALA A 21 -19.18 -5.50 11.18
CA ALA A 21 -20.18 -5.01 10.22
C ALA A 21 -19.60 -4.04 9.19
N ASN A 22 -18.71 -3.13 9.61
CA ASN A 22 -18.05 -2.19 8.69
C ASN A 22 -17.12 -2.92 7.72
N ILE A 23 -16.37 -3.92 8.19
CA ILE A 23 -15.52 -4.76 7.33
C ILE A 23 -16.37 -5.54 6.33
N ALA A 24 -17.48 -6.14 6.77
CA ALA A 24 -18.40 -6.86 5.89
C ALA A 24 -19.04 -5.94 4.84
N ALA A 25 -19.40 -4.71 5.20
CA ALA A 25 -19.94 -3.72 4.27
C ALA A 25 -18.91 -3.32 3.20
N ALA A 26 -17.66 -3.07 3.60
CA ALA A 26 -16.58 -2.75 2.67
C ALA A 26 -16.29 -3.89 1.68
N LEU A 27 -16.33 -5.14 2.15
CA LEU A 27 -16.19 -6.32 1.28
C LEU A 27 -17.35 -6.46 0.30
N ALA A 28 -18.58 -6.19 0.74
CA ALA A 28 -19.76 -6.24 -0.12
C ALA A 28 -19.75 -5.14 -1.20
N GLU A 29 -19.26 -3.94 -0.89
CA GLU A 29 -19.07 -2.88 -1.88
C GLU A 29 -18.00 -3.25 -2.91
N TYR A 30 -16.86 -3.79 -2.45
CA TYR A 30 -15.79 -4.27 -3.33
C TYR A 30 -16.28 -5.37 -4.30
N GLU A 31 -17.11 -6.30 -3.83
CA GLU A 31 -17.71 -7.33 -4.69
C GLU A 31 -18.69 -6.74 -5.71
N ARG A 32 -19.51 -5.75 -5.33
CA ARG A 32 -20.41 -5.07 -6.27
C ARG A 32 -19.63 -4.35 -7.37
N GLU A 33 -18.59 -3.59 -7.01
CA GLU A 33 -17.74 -2.90 -7.99
C GLU A 33 -17.04 -3.89 -8.93
N ARG A 34 -16.55 -5.01 -8.40
CA ARG A 34 -15.95 -6.08 -9.21
C ARG A 34 -16.94 -6.69 -10.20
N VAL A 35 -18.19 -6.93 -9.81
CA VAL A 35 -19.22 -7.47 -10.73
C VAL A 35 -19.60 -6.46 -11.82
N VAL A 36 -19.75 -5.18 -11.47
CA VAL A 36 -20.06 -4.11 -12.43
C VAL A 36 -18.96 -3.98 -13.50
N THR A 37 -17.69 -3.97 -13.08
CA THR A 37 -16.56 -3.83 -14.01
C THR A 37 -16.39 -5.04 -14.95
N VAL A 38 -16.78 -6.24 -14.53
CA VAL A 38 -16.77 -7.44 -15.39
C VAL A 38 -17.90 -7.40 -16.42
N PHE A 39 -19.10 -6.98 -16.01
CA PHE A 39 -20.26 -6.88 -16.90
C PHE A 39 -20.06 -5.80 -17.98
N GLU A 40 -19.52 -4.63 -17.64
CA GLU A 40 -19.26 -3.54 -18.59
C GLU A 40 -18.23 -3.92 -19.67
N LYS A 41 -17.22 -4.72 -19.31
CA LYS A 41 -16.24 -5.25 -20.28
C LYS A 41 -16.89 -6.23 -21.25
N GLN A 42 -17.90 -6.99 -20.81
CA GLN A 42 -18.63 -7.93 -21.66
C GLN A 42 -19.53 -7.21 -22.68
N THR A 43 -20.22 -6.14 -22.28
CA THR A 43 -21.12 -5.38 -23.18
C THR A 43 -20.36 -4.57 -24.23
N LYS A 44 -19.21 -3.97 -23.87
CA LYS A 44 -18.32 -3.29 -24.83
C LYS A 44 -17.78 -4.23 -25.91
N LYS A 45 -17.55 -5.50 -25.59
CA LYS A 45 -17.11 -6.52 -26.56
C LYS A 45 -18.19 -6.85 -27.59
N GLN A 46 -19.46 -6.89 -27.18
CA GLN A 46 -20.58 -7.14 -28.10
C GLN A 46 -20.97 -5.92 -28.95
N GLN A 47 -20.90 -4.70 -28.42
CA GLN A 47 -21.17 -3.50 -29.24
C GLN A 47 -20.10 -3.25 -30.31
N LYS A 48 -18.83 -3.62 -30.06
CA LYS A 48 -17.74 -3.41 -31.03
C LYS A 48 -17.83 -4.34 -32.24
N SER A 49 -18.41 -5.54 -32.12
CA SER A 49 -18.63 -6.45 -33.26
C SER A 49 -19.77 -6.00 -34.16
N HIS A 50 -20.73 -5.20 -33.68
CA HIS A 50 -21.87 -4.75 -34.49
C HIS A 50 -21.60 -3.47 -35.30
N ARG A 51 -20.55 -2.72 -34.98
CA ARG A 51 -20.22 -1.45 -35.64
C ARG A 51 -19.21 -1.55 -36.80
N HIS A 52 -18.76 -2.76 -37.17
CA HIS A 52 -17.82 -2.99 -38.27
C HIS A 52 -18.50 -3.54 -39.54
N GLY A 53 -19.80 -3.27 -39.72
CA GLY A 53 -20.50 -3.49 -40.97
C GLY A 53 -20.82 -2.13 -41.63
N VAL A 54 -20.36 -1.95 -42.87
CA VAL A 54 -20.75 -0.87 -43.80
C VAL A 54 -20.06 0.49 -43.57
N GLY A 55 -18.76 0.54 -43.85
CA GLY A 55 -18.03 1.79 -44.10
C GLY A 55 -17.09 1.60 -45.29
N THR A 56 -17.35 2.34 -46.36
CA THR A 56 -16.67 2.32 -47.65
C THR A 56 -15.15 2.34 -47.56
N ARG A 57 -14.52 1.42 -48.31
CA ARG A 57 -13.07 1.31 -48.54
C ARG A 57 -12.50 2.61 -49.12
N ALA A 58 -11.75 3.37 -48.32
CA ALA A 58 -10.75 4.30 -48.82
C ALA A 58 -9.39 3.57 -48.88
N VAL A 59 -9.01 3.14 -50.08
CA VAL A 59 -7.77 2.40 -50.34
C VAL A 59 -6.64 3.39 -50.55
N HIS A 60 -6.05 3.89 -49.47
CA HIS A 60 -4.69 4.46 -49.51
C HIS A 60 -3.75 3.52 -48.79
N ALA A 61 -3.44 2.40 -49.45
CA ALA A 61 -2.35 1.52 -49.07
C ALA A 61 -1.03 2.28 -49.29
N ARG A 62 -0.50 2.91 -48.23
CA ARG A 62 0.94 3.21 -48.20
C ARG A 62 1.66 1.88 -48.23
N VAL A 63 2.31 1.61 -49.36
CA VAL A 63 3.27 0.54 -49.56
C VAL A 63 4.46 0.80 -48.63
N ARG A 64 4.34 0.43 -47.35
CA ARG A 64 5.50 0.07 -46.53
C ARG A 64 5.83 -1.36 -46.93
N GLY A 65 7.01 -1.55 -47.52
CA GLY A 65 7.47 -2.80 -48.10
C GLY A 65 7.02 -4.03 -47.30
N SER A 66 6.24 -4.88 -47.96
CA SER A 66 5.97 -6.29 -47.68
C SER A 66 6.46 -6.82 -46.32
N ARG A 67 5.88 -6.33 -45.23
CA ARG A 67 5.99 -7.00 -43.92
C ARG A 67 4.81 -7.97 -43.86
N LEU A 68 5.12 -9.26 -44.05
CA LEU A 68 4.14 -10.33 -43.88
C LEU A 68 3.49 -10.18 -42.49
N PRO A 69 2.17 -10.40 -42.36
CA PRO A 69 1.52 -10.38 -41.06
C PRO A 69 2.20 -11.40 -40.14
N PRO A 70 2.46 -11.04 -38.87
CA PRO A 70 3.15 -11.93 -37.94
C PRO A 70 2.38 -13.24 -37.77
N HIS A 71 3.12 -14.33 -37.66
CA HIS A 71 2.54 -15.67 -37.59
C HIS A 71 1.74 -15.82 -36.28
N PRO A 72 0.60 -16.53 -36.25
CA PRO A 72 -0.21 -16.68 -35.03
C PRO A 72 0.55 -17.19 -33.80
N ASN A 73 1.61 -17.99 -34.01
CA ASN A 73 2.49 -18.46 -32.94
C ASN A 73 3.30 -17.31 -32.30
N GLU A 74 3.84 -16.38 -33.10
CA GLU A 74 4.59 -15.22 -32.62
C GLU A 74 3.69 -14.27 -31.79
N ILE A 75 2.41 -14.16 -32.17
CA ILE A 75 1.42 -13.37 -31.43
C ILE A 75 1.15 -14.01 -30.05
N ASN A 76 1.05 -15.34 -29.98
CA ASN A 76 0.79 -16.05 -28.73
C ASN A 76 2.00 -16.03 -27.79
N GLU A 77 3.21 -16.21 -28.33
CA GLU A 77 4.47 -16.08 -27.59
C GLU A 77 4.66 -14.66 -27.04
N GLY A 78 4.39 -13.64 -27.86
CA GLY A 78 4.43 -12.24 -27.43
C GLY A 78 3.44 -11.89 -26.32
N LYS A 79 2.26 -12.53 -26.29
CA LYS A 79 1.29 -12.37 -25.18
C LYS A 79 1.77 -13.05 -23.90
N ARG A 80 2.28 -14.29 -24.00
CA ARG A 80 2.83 -15.03 -22.86
C ARG A 80 4.01 -14.31 -22.21
N ALA A 81 4.93 -13.76 -23.03
CA ALA A 81 6.06 -12.98 -22.52
C ALA A 81 5.61 -11.70 -21.78
N LYS A 82 4.59 -11.01 -22.31
CA LYS A 82 4.01 -9.81 -21.67
C LYS A 82 3.30 -10.14 -20.36
N GLU A 83 2.57 -11.25 -20.30
CA GLU A 83 1.90 -11.70 -19.08
C GLU A 83 2.92 -12.12 -18.01
N ALA A 84 3.97 -12.86 -18.39
CA ALA A 84 5.05 -13.21 -17.49
C ALA A 84 5.80 -11.97 -16.95
N GLY A 85 6.03 -10.95 -17.79
CA GLY A 85 6.65 -9.69 -17.36
C GLY A 85 5.79 -8.91 -16.36
N LYS A 86 4.47 -8.86 -16.58
CA LYS A 86 3.52 -8.22 -15.65
C LYS A 86 3.48 -8.93 -14.30
N GLU A 87 3.48 -10.25 -14.31
CA GLU A 87 3.47 -11.05 -13.07
C GLU A 87 4.74 -10.79 -12.26
N LYS A 88 5.91 -10.82 -12.90
CA LYS A 88 7.19 -10.47 -12.24
C LYS A 88 7.16 -9.07 -11.62
N LYS A 89 6.66 -8.07 -12.36
CA LYS A 89 6.55 -6.69 -11.85
C LYS A 89 5.56 -6.59 -10.67
N ARG A 90 4.49 -7.39 -10.67
CA ARG A 90 3.54 -7.43 -9.54
C ARG A 90 4.20 -8.04 -8.30
N VAL A 91 4.83 -9.20 -8.45
CA VAL A 91 5.50 -9.91 -7.33
C VAL A 91 6.59 -9.03 -6.73
N GLU A 92 7.39 -8.35 -7.55
CA GLU A 92 8.45 -7.45 -7.04
C GLU A 92 7.86 -6.25 -6.28
N ARG A 93 6.75 -5.68 -6.75
CA ARG A 93 6.05 -4.61 -6.02
C ARG A 93 5.52 -5.07 -4.67
N GLU A 94 4.92 -6.26 -4.61
CA GLU A 94 4.41 -6.84 -3.37
C GLU A 94 5.56 -7.10 -2.39
N ARG A 95 6.65 -7.72 -2.85
CA ARG A 95 7.85 -7.93 -2.05
C ARG A 95 8.44 -6.62 -1.51
N ARG A 96 8.50 -5.56 -2.33
CA ARG A 96 9.00 -4.25 -1.88
C ARG A 96 8.10 -3.60 -0.83
N LYS A 97 6.79 -3.81 -0.92
CA LYS A 97 5.83 -3.34 0.11
C LYS A 97 6.02 -4.09 1.43
N GLU A 98 6.20 -5.40 1.38
CA GLU A 98 6.45 -6.23 2.56
C GLU A 98 7.75 -5.80 3.26
N LEU A 99 8.85 -5.63 2.50
CA LEU A 99 10.13 -5.15 3.06
C LEU A 99 10.02 -3.76 3.69
N ARG A 100 9.20 -2.85 3.11
CA ARG A 100 8.93 -1.53 3.70
C ARG A 100 8.19 -1.66 5.03
N ALA A 101 7.17 -2.51 5.09
CA ALA A 101 6.38 -2.73 6.29
C ALA A 101 7.23 -3.33 7.42
N GLU A 102 8.09 -4.30 7.12
CA GLU A 102 9.04 -4.89 8.08
C GLU A 102 9.97 -3.84 8.69
N ILE A 103 10.61 -3.01 7.85
CA ILE A 103 11.48 -1.94 8.32
C ILE A 103 10.74 -0.90 9.16
N GLU A 104 9.49 -0.60 8.82
CA GLU A 104 8.67 0.33 9.61
C GLU A 104 8.28 -0.26 10.96
N GLN A 105 7.98 -1.55 11.02
CA GLN A 105 7.70 -2.25 12.27
C GLN A 105 8.93 -2.25 13.18
N GLU A 106 10.10 -2.61 12.66
CA GLU A 106 11.36 -2.57 13.41
C GLU A 106 11.67 -1.15 13.90
N TRP A 107 11.43 -0.14 13.07
CA TRP A 107 11.63 1.26 13.44
C TRP A 107 10.66 1.74 14.52
N ALA A 108 9.40 1.31 14.48
CA ALA A 108 8.43 1.60 15.51
C ALA A 108 8.84 0.97 16.85
N GLU A 109 9.34 -0.27 16.83
CA GLU A 109 9.85 -0.93 18.02
C GLU A 109 11.07 -0.21 18.61
N MET A 110 12.04 0.18 17.76
CA MET A 110 13.19 0.97 18.20
C MET A 110 12.79 2.30 18.84
N LYS A 111 11.79 3.00 18.28
CA LYS A 111 11.25 4.23 18.87
C LYS A 111 10.61 3.96 20.23
N HIS A 112 9.84 2.89 20.34
CA HIS A 112 9.20 2.51 21.59
C HIS A 112 10.25 2.24 22.68
N GLN A 113 11.28 1.46 22.37
CA GLN A 113 12.39 1.18 23.30
C GLN A 113 13.16 2.46 23.66
N HIS A 114 13.41 3.35 22.71
CA HIS A 114 14.08 4.63 22.96
C HIS A 114 13.26 5.55 23.87
N ASN A 115 11.94 5.62 23.66
CA ASN A 115 11.06 6.41 24.52
C ASN A 115 11.08 5.90 25.96
N ALA A 116 10.98 4.58 26.16
CA ALA A 116 11.10 3.97 27.48
C ALA A 116 12.47 4.26 28.13
N ALA A 117 13.56 4.19 27.35
CA ALA A 117 14.90 4.53 27.83
C ALA A 117 15.02 6.02 28.21
N VAL A 118 14.39 6.92 27.44
CA VAL A 118 14.36 8.36 27.72
C VAL A 118 13.54 8.64 28.98
N GLU A 119 12.37 8.02 29.15
CA GLU A 119 11.55 8.15 30.36
C GLU A 119 12.33 7.72 31.61
N ASN A 120 12.96 6.54 31.56
CA ASN A 120 13.83 6.06 32.63
C ASN A 120 14.96 7.04 32.92
N TRP A 121 15.68 7.48 31.88
CA TRP A 121 16.76 8.46 32.00
C TRP A 121 16.29 9.78 32.61
N THR A 122 15.11 10.29 32.22
CA THR A 122 14.55 11.51 32.81
C THR A 122 14.21 11.33 34.29
N SER A 123 13.69 10.17 34.68
CA SER A 123 13.35 9.87 36.07
C SER A 123 14.60 9.80 36.95
N GLU A 124 15.69 9.18 36.45
CA GLU A 124 16.97 9.11 37.13
C GLU A 124 17.65 10.48 37.24
N CYS A 125 17.63 11.26 36.15
CA CYS A 125 18.17 12.63 36.16
C CYS A 125 17.42 13.54 37.13
N SER A 126 16.10 13.39 37.27
CA SER A 126 15.32 14.12 38.28
C SER A 126 15.81 13.80 39.69
N LYS A 127 15.96 12.52 40.02
CA LYS A 127 16.47 12.07 41.33
C LYS A 127 17.88 12.58 41.62
N LEU A 128 18.78 12.57 40.62
CA LEU A 128 20.14 13.09 40.78
C LEU A 128 20.18 14.62 40.94
N GLN A 129 19.25 15.34 40.32
CA GLN A 129 19.13 16.78 40.53
C GLN A 129 18.65 17.11 41.94
N GLU A 130 17.70 16.32 42.49
CA GLU A 130 17.23 16.46 43.87
C GLU A 130 18.35 16.23 44.89
N THR A 131 19.33 15.37 44.59
CA THR A 131 20.53 15.17 45.42
C THR A 131 21.59 16.25 45.26
N GLY A 132 21.36 17.24 44.39
CA GLY A 132 22.26 18.39 44.19
C GLY A 132 23.35 18.18 43.15
N LEU A 133 23.28 17.14 42.29
CA LEU A 133 24.20 17.04 41.16
C LEU A 133 24.00 18.21 40.17
N ARG A 134 25.12 18.71 39.65
CA ARG A 134 25.10 19.76 38.62
C ARG A 134 24.70 19.13 37.28
N LYS A 135 24.02 19.91 36.44
CA LYS A 135 23.53 19.45 35.12
C LYS A 135 24.62 18.91 34.18
N LYS A 136 25.85 19.41 34.31
CA LYS A 136 27.01 18.97 33.52
C LYS A 136 27.52 17.56 33.88
N ASP A 137 27.18 17.09 35.07
CA ASP A 137 27.62 15.80 35.62
C ASP A 137 26.53 14.73 35.48
N LEU A 138 25.39 15.06 34.85
CA LEU A 138 24.31 14.11 34.56
C LEU A 138 24.70 13.16 33.42
N PRO A 139 24.19 11.92 33.43
CA PRO A 139 24.40 11.00 32.33
C PRO A 139 23.85 11.58 31.01
N PRO A 140 24.51 11.34 29.87
CA PRO A 140 24.05 11.84 28.59
C PRO A 140 22.71 11.22 28.18
N LYS A 141 21.86 12.00 27.52
CA LYS A 141 20.55 11.52 27.03
C LYS A 141 20.73 10.39 25.99
N PRO A 142 19.94 9.31 26.07
CA PRO A 142 19.95 8.26 25.05
C PRO A 142 19.68 8.81 23.65
N LYS A 143 20.47 8.34 22.67
CA LYS A 143 20.33 8.72 21.26
C LYS A 143 19.57 7.63 20.51
N LEU A 144 18.61 8.03 19.67
CA LEU A 144 17.91 7.09 18.78
C LEU A 144 18.85 6.69 17.63
N GLY A 145 18.86 5.40 17.29
CA GLY A 145 19.57 4.90 16.11
C GLY A 145 19.02 5.47 14.81
N LYS A 146 19.69 5.22 13.68
CA LYS A 146 19.17 5.59 12.36
C LYS A 146 18.14 4.55 11.91
N LYS A 147 17.10 4.99 11.18
CA LYS A 147 16.13 4.08 10.55
C LYS A 147 16.87 3.10 9.62
N PRO A 148 16.55 1.80 9.63
CA PRO A 148 17.11 0.85 8.67
C PRO A 148 16.76 1.29 7.25
N LYS A 149 17.70 1.16 6.32
CA LYS A 149 17.48 1.51 4.91
C LYS A 149 17.02 0.29 4.15
N LEU A 150 16.07 0.48 3.23
CA LEU A 150 15.75 -0.55 2.25
C LEU A 150 16.99 -0.88 1.43
N PRO A 151 17.20 -2.17 1.06
CA PRO A 151 18.16 -2.49 0.03
C PRO A 151 17.78 -1.71 -1.24
N VAL A 152 18.74 -0.93 -1.76
CA VAL A 152 18.57 -0.23 -3.04
C VAL A 152 18.55 -1.31 -4.11
N VAL A 153 17.35 -1.66 -4.56
CA VAL A 153 17.17 -2.37 -5.82
C VAL A 153 17.24 -1.28 -6.88
N GLU A 154 18.31 -1.28 -7.67
CA GLU A 154 18.55 -0.35 -8.79
C GLU A 154 17.52 -0.63 -9.90
N ASP A 155 16.27 -0.22 -9.70
CA ASP A 155 15.27 -0.19 -10.77
C ASP A 155 14.57 1.16 -10.72
N GLU A 156 14.95 2.00 -11.68
CA GLU A 156 14.32 3.26 -12.07
C GLU A 156 12.81 3.07 -12.22
N ASP A 157 12.05 3.61 -11.27
CA ASP A 157 10.64 4.00 -11.39
C ASP A 157 10.29 4.59 -10.01
N GLU A 158 10.70 5.84 -9.79
CA GLU A 158 10.16 6.72 -8.75
C GLU A 158 8.66 6.91 -9.04
N ASP A 159 7.85 5.97 -8.55
CA ASP A 159 6.43 6.20 -8.30
C ASP A 159 6.36 7.03 -7.01
N GLU A 160 6.59 8.33 -7.19
CA GLU A 160 6.39 9.38 -6.20
C GLU A 160 4.93 9.29 -5.77
N GLU A 161 4.67 8.69 -4.60
CA GLU A 161 3.34 8.67 -4.01
C GLU A 161 2.92 10.12 -3.75
N ASP A 162 2.00 10.57 -4.59
CA ASP A 162 1.25 11.82 -4.51
C ASP A 162 0.58 11.89 -3.11
N GLU A 163 1.27 12.49 -2.14
CA GLU A 163 0.67 12.93 -0.87
C GLU A 163 -0.30 14.07 -1.19
N PRO A 164 -1.63 13.87 -1.08
CA PRO A 164 -2.56 14.97 -1.25
C PRO A 164 -2.38 15.94 -0.07
N ASN A 165 -1.66 17.02 -0.32
CA ASN A 165 -1.52 18.15 0.59
C ASN A 165 -2.88 18.87 0.68
N GLU A 166 -3.74 18.40 1.60
CA GLU A 166 -4.98 19.08 1.98
C GLU A 166 -4.63 20.33 2.81
N LYS A 167 -4.17 21.37 2.13
CA LYS A 167 -4.18 22.73 2.68
C LYS A 167 -5.62 23.22 2.72
N GLY A 168 -6.23 23.14 3.90
CA GLY A 168 -7.40 23.95 4.24
C GLY A 168 -6.97 25.41 4.38
N ASP A 169 -7.37 26.24 3.42
CA ASP A 169 -7.34 27.70 3.53
C ASP A 169 -8.25 28.16 4.70
N VAL A 170 -7.75 29.16 5.42
CA VAL A 170 -8.37 29.85 6.56
C VAL A 170 -9.44 30.83 6.12
#